data_AF-A0A936S966-F1
#
_entry.id   AF-A0A936S966-F1
#
_cell.length_a   1.000
_cell.length_b   1.000
_cell.length_c   1.000
_cell.angle_alpha   90.00
_cell.angle_beta   90.00
_cell.angle_gamma   90.00
#
_symmetry.space_group_name_H-M   'P 1'
#
loop_
_entity.id
_entity.type
_entity.pdbx_description
1 polymer ?
#
loop_
_entity_poly.entity_id
_entity_poly.type
_entity_poly.pdbx_seq_one_letter_code
_entity_poly.pdbx_strand_id
1 'polypeptide(L)'
;MAVILGFALTSCRRSGGISIISPLDETADAALIVVDANKDLTKIKVLYQQNEGKREDLKAAMEKNDVESAKKIADEVLYLINDGTAFGKAAVEKIQKAQEMQINDDYREYLRLKEEALKRQLEAFENYRQAARLLRDSYDPKDVKMREKVKEEFKTRSENYRKLMEDARDYSSRANELAKDVIRRQQDN
;
A
#
# COMPACT_ATOMS: atom_id res chain seq x y z
N MET A 1 18.44 15.43 16.26
CA MET A 1 19.46 14.39 16.02
C MET A 1 19.06 13.63 14.78
N ALA A 2 19.84 13.76 13.70
CA ALA A 2 19.60 13.11 12.42
C ALA A 2 20.48 11.86 12.33
N VAL A 3 19.86 10.68 12.17
CA VAL A 3 20.59 9.45 11.84
C VAL A 3 20.56 9.32 10.33
N ILE A 4 21.68 9.69 9.71
CA ILE A 4 21.99 9.44 8.31
C ILE A 4 22.41 7.97 8.22
N LEU A 5 21.57 7.10 7.67
CA LEU A 5 21.97 5.75 7.29
C LEU A 5 22.59 5.82 5.90
N GLY A 6 23.91 6.00 5.85
CA GLY A 6 24.69 5.99 4.61
C GLY A 6 24.81 4.56 4.06
N PHE A 7 24.33 4.34 2.84
CA PHE A 7 24.69 3.16 2.06
C PHE A 7 26.12 3.36 1.52
N ALA A 8 27.06 2.60 2.07
CA ALA A 8 28.42 2.51 1.56
C ALA A 8 28.43 1.74 0.23
N LEU A 9 28.67 2.48 -0.86
CA LEU A 9 29.20 1.92 -2.11
C LEU A 9 30.71 1.79 -1.95
N THR A 10 31.21 0.55 -1.90
CA THR A 10 32.65 0.29 -2.09
C THR A 10 32.87 -0.99 -2.87
N SER A 11 33.22 -0.79 -4.14
CA SER A 11 34.32 -1.37 -4.92
C SER A 11 34.64 -2.87 -4.84
N CYS A 12 34.79 -3.43 -6.05
CA CYS A 12 35.15 -4.80 -6.37
C CYS A 12 36.43 -5.32 -5.71
N ARG A 13 36.39 -6.58 -5.27
CA ARG A 13 37.55 -7.49 -5.21
C ARG A 13 37.15 -8.84 -5.81
N ARG A 14 37.75 -9.19 -6.95
CA ARG A 14 37.75 -10.55 -7.53
C ARG A 14 38.76 -11.41 -6.78
N SER A 15 38.34 -12.55 -6.24
CA SER A 15 39.09 -13.83 -6.23
C SER A 15 38.30 -14.91 -5.49
N GLY A 16 38.17 -16.09 -6.10
CA GLY A 16 37.66 -17.31 -5.46
C GLY A 16 36.29 -17.72 -5.98
N GLY A 17 36.26 -18.76 -6.81
CA GLY A 17 35.05 -19.19 -7.51
C GLY A 17 34.02 -19.86 -6.63
N ILE A 18 32.75 -19.63 -6.97
CA ILE A 18 31.64 -20.57 -6.82
C ILE A 18 30.78 -20.41 -8.07
N SER A 19 30.75 -21.44 -8.91
CA SER A 19 29.86 -21.54 -10.07
C SER A 19 28.44 -21.90 -9.60
N ILE A 20 27.60 -20.92 -9.24
CA ILE A 20 26.14 -21.13 -9.08
C ILE A 20 25.36 -19.86 -9.46
N ILE A 21 25.63 -19.28 -10.63
CA ILE A 21 24.67 -18.39 -11.30
C ILE A 21 24.27 -19.13 -12.56
N SER A 22 23.09 -19.74 -12.54
CA SER A 22 22.51 -20.34 -13.73
C SER A 22 22.35 -19.22 -14.78
N PRO A 23 22.67 -19.43 -16.07
CA PRO A 23 22.52 -18.42 -17.13
C PRO A 23 21.05 -18.00 -17.42
N LEU A 24 20.15 -18.38 -16.53
CA LEU A 24 18.70 -18.21 -16.52
C LEU A 24 18.20 -17.45 -15.29
N ASP A 25 19.11 -17.01 -14.39
CA ASP A 25 18.74 -16.26 -13.19
C ASP A 25 18.41 -14.79 -13.55
N GLU A 26 17.12 -14.50 -13.67
CA GLU A 26 16.61 -13.17 -13.99
C GLU A 26 16.42 -12.29 -12.73
N THR A 27 16.97 -12.68 -11.58
CA THR A 27 16.78 -11.97 -10.30
C THR A 27 17.20 -10.50 -10.37
N ALA A 28 18.25 -10.16 -11.14
CA ALA A 28 18.68 -8.77 -11.32
C ALA A 28 17.63 -7.94 -12.07
N ASP A 29 17.04 -8.48 -13.13
CA ASP A 29 16.02 -7.80 -13.93
C ASP A 29 14.68 -7.71 -13.19
N ALA A 30 14.31 -8.76 -12.45
CA ALA A 30 13.17 -8.74 -11.55
C ALA A 30 13.35 -7.67 -10.45
N ALA A 31 14.57 -7.51 -9.91
CA ALA A 31 14.87 -6.47 -8.95
C ALA A 31 14.68 -5.06 -9.52
N LEU A 32 15.00 -4.82 -10.80
CA LEU A 32 14.74 -3.53 -11.46
C LEU A 32 13.24 -3.24 -11.57
N ILE A 33 12.43 -4.24 -11.94
CA ILE A 33 10.95 -4.11 -11.98
C ILE A 33 10.40 -3.78 -10.59
N VAL A 34 10.97 -4.39 -9.54
CA VAL A 34 10.58 -4.15 -8.15
C VAL A 34 11.01 -2.77 -7.67
N VAL A 35 12.15 -2.26 -8.10
CA VAL A 35 12.56 -0.86 -7.85
C VAL A 35 11.53 0.11 -8.44
N ASP A 36 11.07 -0.13 -9.66
CA ASP A 36 10.04 0.71 -10.27
C ASP A 36 8.68 0.56 -9.56
N ALA A 37 8.30 -0.65 -9.15
CA ALA A 37 7.13 -0.85 -8.30
C ALA A 37 7.24 -0.05 -7.00
N ASN A 38 8.41 -0.05 -6.34
CA ASN A 38 8.65 0.71 -5.10
C ASN A 38 8.50 2.23 -5.26
N LYS A 39 8.79 2.79 -6.45
CA LYS A 39 8.51 4.20 -6.73
C LYS A 39 7.01 4.49 -6.68
N ASP A 40 6.20 3.63 -7.28
CA ASP A 40 4.74 3.75 -7.22
C ASP A 40 4.22 3.52 -5.79
N LEU A 41 4.79 2.56 -5.05
CA LEU A 41 4.47 2.35 -3.63
C LEU A 41 4.72 3.57 -2.76
N THR A 42 5.81 4.28 -3.03
CA THR A 42 6.16 5.49 -2.27
C THR A 42 5.13 6.57 -2.50
N LYS A 43 4.64 6.75 -3.74
CA LYS A 43 3.55 7.70 -4.04
C LYS A 43 2.27 7.33 -3.28
N ILE A 44 1.91 6.04 -3.24
CA ILE A 44 0.74 5.56 -2.48
C ILE A 44 0.88 5.86 -0.99
N LYS A 45 2.07 5.66 -0.40
CA LYS A 45 2.31 5.95 1.02
C LYS A 45 2.15 7.44 1.35
N VAL A 46 2.60 8.33 0.47
CA VAL A 46 2.40 9.77 0.65
C VAL A 46 0.91 10.11 0.60
N LEU A 47 0.19 9.60 -0.40
CA LEU A 47 -1.26 9.79 -0.51
C LEU A 47 -2.00 9.23 0.70
N TYR A 48 -1.56 8.08 1.25
CA TYR A 48 -2.10 7.50 2.47
C TYR A 48 -1.97 8.44 3.68
N GLN A 49 -0.77 8.95 3.93
CA GLN A 49 -0.52 9.86 5.06
C GLN A 49 -1.38 11.13 4.96
N GLN A 50 -1.56 11.64 3.73
CA GLN A 50 -2.43 12.77 3.46
C GLN A 50 -3.92 12.46 3.64
N ASN A 51 -4.30 11.18 3.58
CA ASN A 51 -5.69 10.72 3.65
C ASN A 51 -6.12 10.34 5.07
N GLU A 52 -5.21 9.83 5.92
CA GLU A 52 -5.54 9.49 7.32
C GLU A 52 -6.07 10.69 8.11
N GLY A 53 -5.46 11.87 7.95
CA GLY A 53 -5.96 13.10 8.57
C GLY A 53 -7.39 13.44 8.12
N LYS A 54 -7.64 13.34 6.81
CA LYS A 54 -8.96 13.62 6.22
C LYS A 54 -10.04 12.68 6.72
N ARG A 55 -9.73 11.43 7.08
CA ARG A 55 -10.72 10.51 7.67
C ARG A 55 -11.23 11.00 9.01
N GLU A 56 -10.32 11.43 9.89
CA GLU A 56 -10.72 11.97 11.20
C GLU A 56 -11.46 13.30 11.03
N ASP A 57 -11.03 14.16 10.10
CA ASP A 57 -11.72 15.41 9.78
C ASP A 57 -13.15 15.17 9.26
N LEU A 58 -13.32 14.18 8.38
CA LEU A 58 -14.62 13.79 7.83
C LEU A 58 -15.56 13.27 8.94
N LYS A 59 -15.03 12.42 9.84
CA LYS A 59 -15.77 11.93 11.00
C LYS A 59 -16.22 13.09 11.90
N ALA A 60 -15.31 14.02 12.20
CA ALA A 60 -15.61 15.19 13.02
C ALA A 60 -16.66 16.11 12.37
N ALA A 61 -16.59 16.31 11.04
CA ALA A 61 -17.60 17.08 10.30
C ALA A 61 -18.99 16.43 10.40
N MET A 62 -19.07 15.10 10.29
CA MET A 62 -20.32 14.35 10.42
C MET A 62 -20.91 14.39 11.83
N GLU A 63 -20.07 14.38 12.87
CA GLU A 63 -20.50 14.52 14.28
C GLU A 63 -21.10 15.91 14.55
N LYS A 64 -20.54 16.95 13.92
CA LYS A 64 -21.04 18.33 13.99
C LYS A 64 -22.22 18.62 13.06
N ASN A 65 -22.60 17.66 12.22
CA ASN A 65 -23.54 17.85 11.10
C ASN A 65 -23.15 19.00 10.15
N ASP A 66 -21.85 19.21 9.97
CA ASP A 66 -21.30 20.21 9.05
C ASP A 66 -21.21 19.64 7.64
N VAL A 67 -22.26 19.89 6.85
CA VAL A 67 -22.42 19.35 5.49
C VAL A 67 -21.38 19.90 4.54
N GLU A 68 -21.08 21.20 4.61
CA GLU A 68 -20.19 21.85 3.66
C GLU A 68 -18.78 21.29 3.81
N SER A 69 -18.29 21.20 5.06
CA SER A 69 -17.01 20.59 5.37
C SER A 69 -16.98 19.10 5.00
N ALA A 70 -18.02 18.34 5.34
CA ALA A 70 -18.08 16.91 5.02
C ALA A 70 -18.00 16.65 3.50
N LYS A 71 -18.72 17.45 2.69
CA LYS A 71 -18.68 17.32 1.22
C LYS A 71 -17.34 17.74 0.64
N LYS A 72 -16.77 18.85 1.11
CA LYS A 72 -15.45 19.32 0.66
C LYS A 72 -14.36 18.29 0.95
N ILE A 73 -14.30 17.77 2.17
CA ILE A 73 -13.32 16.76 2.56
C ILE A 73 -13.54 15.47 1.75
N ALA A 74 -14.80 15.07 1.53
CA ALA A 74 -15.12 13.92 0.69
C ALA A 74 -14.60 14.06 -0.75
N ASP A 75 -14.73 15.24 -1.36
CA ASP A 75 -14.19 15.49 -2.71
C ASP A 75 -12.66 15.39 -2.74
N GLU A 76 -11.97 15.96 -1.75
CA GLU A 76 -10.51 15.85 -1.64
C GLU A 76 -10.05 14.39 -1.46
N VAL A 77 -10.77 13.61 -0.65
CA VAL A 77 -10.51 12.18 -0.45
C VAL A 77 -10.69 11.41 -1.75
N LEU A 78 -11.76 11.69 -2.51
CA LEU A 78 -12.00 11.03 -3.80
C LEU A 78 -10.88 11.31 -4.81
N TYR A 79 -10.38 12.54 -4.87
CA TYR A 79 -9.26 12.91 -5.73
C TYR A 79 -7.99 12.11 -5.36
N LEU A 80 -7.61 12.10 -4.08
CA LEU A 80 -6.42 11.39 -3.61
C LEU A 80 -6.50 9.88 -3.84
N ILE A 81 -7.67 9.26 -3.63
CA ILE A 81 -7.84 7.82 -3.81
C ILE A 81 -7.78 7.44 -5.29
N ASN A 82 -8.32 8.25 -6.20
CA ASN A 82 -8.27 7.93 -7.63
C ASN A 82 -6.82 7.86 -8.14
N ASP A 83 -5.99 8.85 -7.77
CA ASP A 83 -4.57 8.87 -8.12
C ASP A 83 -3.81 7.71 -7.45
N GLY A 84 -4.06 7.46 -6.16
CA GLY A 84 -3.44 6.36 -5.42
C GLY A 84 -3.79 4.99 -5.98
N THR A 85 -5.03 4.80 -6.45
CA THR A 85 -5.49 3.54 -7.05
C THR A 85 -4.75 3.21 -8.34
N ALA A 86 -4.46 4.21 -9.18
CA ALA A 86 -3.70 4.02 -10.40
C ALA A 86 -2.27 3.54 -10.11
N PHE A 87 -1.58 4.19 -9.18
CA PHE A 87 -0.24 3.76 -8.75
C PHE A 87 -0.24 2.37 -8.11
N GLY A 88 -1.25 2.04 -7.31
CA GLY A 88 -1.35 0.72 -6.69
C GLY A 88 -1.57 -0.41 -7.68
N LYS A 89 -2.44 -0.22 -8.67
CA LYS A 89 -2.62 -1.20 -9.76
C LYS A 89 -1.34 -1.40 -10.56
N ALA A 90 -0.69 -0.30 -10.94
CA ALA A 90 0.58 -0.35 -11.67
C ALA A 90 1.70 -1.03 -10.86
N ALA A 91 1.72 -0.89 -9.53
CA ALA A 91 2.68 -1.60 -8.67
C ALA A 91 2.38 -3.11 -8.60
N VAL A 92 1.10 -3.49 -8.47
CA VAL A 92 0.67 -4.89 -8.47
C VAL A 92 1.04 -5.57 -9.80
N GLU A 93 0.75 -4.94 -10.94
CA GLU A 93 1.07 -5.48 -12.26
C GLU A 93 2.59 -5.72 -12.43
N LYS A 94 3.43 -4.77 -11.98
CA LYS A 94 4.89 -4.92 -12.00
C LYS A 94 5.34 -6.09 -11.13
N ILE A 95 4.78 -6.23 -9.92
CA ILE A 95 5.15 -7.32 -9.01
C ILE A 95 4.70 -8.68 -9.56
N GLN A 96 3.53 -8.77 -10.19
CA GLN A 96 3.07 -9.98 -10.88
C GLN A 96 4.02 -10.37 -12.02
N LYS A 97 4.40 -9.40 -12.86
CA LYS A 97 5.37 -9.62 -13.92
C LYS A 97 6.72 -10.13 -13.38
N ALA A 98 7.21 -9.55 -12.28
CA ALA A 98 8.45 -10.00 -11.64
C ALA A 98 8.32 -11.43 -11.07
N GLN A 99 7.14 -11.83 -10.59
CA GLN A 99 6.89 -13.21 -10.15
C GLN A 99 6.90 -14.22 -11.31
N GLU A 100 6.53 -13.82 -12.52
CA GLU A 100 6.52 -14.72 -13.69
C GLU A 100 7.92 -15.04 -14.23
N MET A 101 8.94 -14.30 -13.80
CA MET A 101 10.34 -14.47 -14.21
C MET A 101 11.00 -15.71 -13.57
N GLN A 102 12.13 -16.15 -14.12
CA GLN A 102 12.97 -17.18 -13.52
C GLN A 102 13.75 -16.64 -12.32
N ILE A 103 13.03 -16.49 -11.21
CA ILE A 103 13.54 -16.09 -9.91
C ILE A 103 13.45 -17.23 -8.89
N ASN A 104 14.29 -17.18 -7.85
CA ASN A 104 14.28 -18.15 -6.76
C ASN A 104 12.98 -18.08 -5.93
N ASP A 105 12.63 -19.20 -5.28
CA ASP A 105 11.36 -19.37 -4.56
C ASP A 105 11.21 -18.42 -3.37
N ASP A 106 12.29 -18.15 -2.63
CA ASP A 106 12.26 -17.18 -1.52
C ASP A 106 11.91 -15.78 -2.04
N TYR A 107 12.48 -15.37 -3.17
CA TYR A 107 12.18 -14.08 -3.79
C TYR A 107 10.77 -14.04 -4.37
N ARG A 108 10.30 -15.13 -4.97
CA ARG A 108 8.92 -15.27 -5.44
C ARG A 108 7.91 -15.14 -4.30
N GLU A 109 8.14 -15.80 -3.18
CA GLU A 109 7.27 -15.69 -2.00
C GLU A 109 7.33 -14.30 -1.38
N TYR A 110 8.50 -13.66 -1.34
CA TYR A 110 8.64 -12.26 -0.95
C TYR A 110 7.76 -11.34 -1.81
N LEU A 111 7.79 -11.52 -3.13
CA LEU A 111 6.98 -10.74 -4.06
C LEU A 111 5.49 -11.01 -3.90
N ARG A 112 5.09 -12.27 -3.72
CA ARG A 112 3.70 -12.66 -3.46
C ARG A 112 3.15 -12.00 -2.19
N LEU A 113 3.93 -11.96 -1.10
CA LEU A 113 3.55 -11.29 0.14
C LEU A 113 3.41 -9.77 -0.05
N LYS A 114 4.29 -9.14 -0.85
CA LYS A 114 4.17 -7.71 -1.20
C LYS A 114 2.94 -7.43 -2.06
N GLU A 115 2.62 -8.32 -3.00
CA GLU A 115 1.41 -8.23 -3.83
C GLU A 115 0.14 -8.30 -2.98
N GLU A 116 0.06 -9.27 -2.06
CA GLU A 116 -1.11 -9.40 -1.18
C GLU A 116 -1.28 -8.18 -0.26
N ALA A 117 -0.18 -7.64 0.28
CA ALA A 117 -0.24 -6.39 1.04
C ALA A 117 -0.85 -5.25 0.20
N LEU A 118 -0.49 -5.15 -1.08
CA LEU A 118 -1.00 -4.10 -1.96
C LEU A 118 -2.45 -4.27 -2.35
N LYS A 119 -2.87 -5.50 -2.65
CA LYS A 119 -4.28 -5.78 -2.93
C LYS A 119 -5.16 -5.38 -1.76
N ARG A 120 -4.74 -5.67 -0.53
CA ARG A 120 -5.47 -5.25 0.69
C ARG A 120 -5.51 -3.74 0.85
N GLN A 121 -4.42 -3.02 0.56
CA GLN A 121 -4.44 -1.55 0.56
C GLN A 121 -5.40 -0.98 -0.48
N LEU A 122 -5.40 -1.52 -1.69
CA LEU A 122 -6.31 -1.11 -2.76
C LEU A 122 -7.78 -1.35 -2.37
N GLU A 123 -8.08 -2.51 -1.79
CA GLU A 123 -9.42 -2.85 -1.30
C GLU A 123 -9.85 -1.92 -0.15
N ALA A 124 -8.92 -1.57 0.74
CA ALA A 124 -9.16 -0.60 1.80
C ALA A 124 -9.53 0.76 1.18
N PHE A 125 -8.70 1.27 0.28
CA PHE A 125 -8.96 2.55 -0.38
C PHE A 125 -10.29 2.58 -1.13
N GLU A 126 -10.68 1.47 -1.77
CA GLU A 126 -11.99 1.38 -2.41
C GLU A 126 -13.15 1.49 -1.40
N ASN A 127 -13.06 0.82 -0.25
CA ASN A 127 -14.05 0.97 0.82
C ASN A 127 -14.18 2.43 1.26
N TYR A 128 -13.04 3.10 1.45
CA TYR A 128 -13.03 4.48 1.88
C TYR A 128 -13.53 5.45 0.79
N ARG A 129 -13.21 5.18 -0.49
CA ARG A 129 -13.73 5.91 -1.65
C ARG A 129 -15.26 5.85 -1.71
N GLN A 130 -15.83 4.66 -1.50
CA GLN A 130 -17.28 4.48 -1.47
C GLN A 130 -17.91 5.24 -0.29
N ALA A 131 -17.24 5.28 0.86
CA ALA A 131 -17.68 6.06 2.03
C ALA A 131 -17.68 7.57 1.73
N ALA A 132 -16.60 8.10 1.14
CA ALA A 132 -16.51 9.50 0.74
C ALA A 132 -17.56 9.86 -0.32
N ARG A 133 -17.74 9.01 -1.33
CA ARG A 133 -18.76 9.21 -2.37
C ARG A 133 -20.17 9.28 -1.79
N LEU A 134 -20.51 8.37 -0.88
CA LEU A 134 -21.81 8.36 -0.21
C LEU A 134 -22.06 9.69 0.50
N LEU A 135 -21.07 10.20 1.22
CA LEU A 135 -21.17 11.48 1.94
C LEU A 135 -21.34 12.66 0.99
N ARG A 136 -20.55 12.72 -0.07
CA ARG A 136 -20.66 13.79 -1.08
C ARG A 136 -22.04 13.81 -1.73
N ASP A 137 -22.50 12.64 -2.20
CA ASP A 137 -23.68 12.53 -3.06
C ASP A 137 -24.98 12.56 -2.25
N SER A 138 -24.98 12.03 -1.02
CA SER A 138 -26.21 11.65 -0.32
C SER A 138 -26.39 12.24 1.09
N TYR A 139 -25.42 13.00 1.60
CA TYR A 139 -25.54 13.57 2.95
C TYR A 139 -26.47 14.79 2.96
N ASP A 140 -27.67 14.59 3.51
CA ASP A 140 -28.66 15.64 3.83
C ASP A 140 -28.91 15.66 5.34
N PRO A 141 -28.58 16.74 6.07
CA PRO A 141 -28.76 16.80 7.51
C PRO A 141 -30.24 16.92 7.92
N LYS A 142 -31.13 17.33 7.00
CA LYS A 142 -32.56 17.55 7.26
C LYS A 142 -33.36 16.25 7.15
N ASP A 143 -32.88 15.28 6.37
CA ASP A 143 -33.44 13.93 6.33
C ASP A 143 -32.77 13.05 7.41
N VAL A 144 -33.44 12.91 8.54
CA VAL A 144 -32.96 12.09 9.67
C VAL A 144 -32.68 10.65 9.24
N LYS A 145 -33.56 10.03 8.46
CA LYS A 145 -33.44 8.63 8.07
C LYS A 145 -32.23 8.44 7.15
N MET A 146 -32.06 9.34 6.18
CA MET A 146 -30.93 9.29 5.26
C MET A 146 -29.61 9.58 5.98
N ARG A 147 -29.60 10.56 6.89
CA ARG A 147 -28.42 10.92 7.68
C ARG A 147 -27.92 9.75 8.53
N GLU A 148 -28.81 9.07 9.27
CA GLU A 148 -28.41 7.91 10.08
C GLU A 148 -27.92 6.75 9.19
N LYS A 149 -28.56 6.51 8.05
CA LYS A 149 -28.09 5.52 7.06
C LYS A 149 -26.67 5.84 6.57
N VAL A 150 -26.42 7.08 6.19
CA VAL A 150 -25.10 7.52 5.71
C VAL A 150 -24.03 7.42 6.81
N LYS A 151 -24.38 7.74 8.06
CA LYS A 151 -23.49 7.58 9.22
C LYS A 151 -23.11 6.11 9.44
N GLU A 152 -24.09 5.21 9.41
CA GLU A 152 -23.83 3.78 9.61
C GLU A 152 -23.01 3.18 8.46
N GLU A 153 -23.36 3.46 7.20
CA GLU A 153 -22.57 2.98 6.05
C GLU A 153 -21.14 3.54 6.07
N PHE A 154 -20.96 4.81 6.44
CA PHE A 154 -19.63 5.39 6.60
C PHE A 154 -18.82 4.67 7.68
N LYS A 155 -19.44 4.35 8.82
CA LYS A 155 -18.82 3.61 9.92
C LYS A 155 -18.39 2.22 9.47
N THR A 156 -19.28 1.43 8.86
CA THR A 156 -18.95 0.08 8.36
C THR A 156 -17.78 0.11 7.38
N ARG A 157 -17.80 1.06 6.44
CA ARG A 157 -16.73 1.21 5.43
C ARG A 157 -15.41 1.64 6.04
N SER A 158 -15.45 2.50 7.06
CA SER A 158 -14.27 2.93 7.80
C SER A 158 -13.67 1.79 8.64
N GLU A 159 -14.51 0.92 9.21
CA GLU A 159 -14.06 -0.28 9.92
C GLU A 159 -13.41 -1.28 8.96
N ASN A 160 -14.05 -1.55 7.81
CA ASN A 160 -13.47 -2.39 6.76
C ASN A 160 -12.14 -1.84 6.24
N TYR A 161 -12.04 -0.53 6.02
CA TYR A 161 -10.79 0.14 5.66
C TYR A 161 -9.70 -0.18 6.68
N ARG A 162 -9.97 0.01 7.98
CA ARG A 162 -8.97 -0.23 9.04
C ARG A 162 -8.52 -1.69 9.07
N LYS A 163 -9.46 -2.63 8.97
CA LYS A 163 -9.16 -4.07 8.96
C LYS A 163 -8.28 -4.45 7.78
N LEU A 164 -8.63 -4.01 6.57
CA LEU A 164 -7.84 -4.30 5.37
C LEU A 164 -6.44 -3.66 5.43
N MET A 165 -6.32 -2.48 6.03
CA MET A 165 -5.01 -1.85 6.25
C MET A 165 -4.16 -2.61 7.28
N GLU A 166 -4.77 -3.21 8.30
CA GLU A 166 -4.10 -4.09 9.25
C GLU A 166 -3.62 -5.37 8.56
N ASP A 167 -4.49 -6.03 7.79
CA ASP A 167 -4.12 -7.21 6.99
C ASP A 167 -2.94 -6.89 6.04
N ALA A 168 -2.98 -5.72 5.38
CA ALA A 168 -1.89 -5.26 4.53
C ALA A 168 -0.57 -5.09 5.29
N ARG A 169 -0.62 -4.57 6.52
CA ARG A 169 0.54 -4.40 7.39
C ARG A 169 1.13 -5.75 7.78
N ASP A 170 0.29 -6.74 8.05
CA ASP A 170 0.72 -8.09 8.39
C ASP A 170 1.43 -8.78 7.22
N TYR A 171 0.86 -8.72 6.02
CA TYR A 171 1.54 -9.22 4.81
C TYR A 171 2.88 -8.51 4.56
N SER A 172 2.93 -7.19 4.72
CA SER A 172 4.17 -6.45 4.56
C SER A 172 5.21 -6.83 5.62
N SER A 173 4.78 -7.12 6.85
CA SER A 173 5.67 -7.53 7.94
C SER A 173 6.24 -8.92 7.68
N ARG A 174 5.39 -9.86 7.24
CA ARG A 174 5.81 -11.20 6.81
C ARG A 174 6.83 -11.15 5.67
N ALA A 175 6.62 -10.30 4.67
CA ALA A 175 7.58 -10.11 3.58
C ALA A 175 8.94 -9.61 4.10
N ASN A 176 8.94 -8.70 5.07
CA ASN A 176 10.17 -8.16 5.65
C ASN A 176 10.89 -9.20 6.53
N GLU A 177 10.18 -10.01 7.30
CA GLU A 177 10.78 -11.09 8.08
C GLU A 177 11.39 -12.15 7.16
N LEU A 178 10.70 -12.55 6.09
CA LEU A 178 11.27 -13.44 5.07
C LEU A 178 12.57 -12.90 4.49
N ALA A 179 12.60 -11.62 4.11
CA ALA A 179 13.80 -10.98 3.58
C ALA A 179 14.97 -11.00 4.59
N LYS A 180 14.69 -10.75 5.88
CA LYS A 180 15.71 -10.84 6.94
C LYS A 180 16.20 -12.27 7.13
N ASP A 181 15.30 -13.24 7.13
CA ASP A 181 15.63 -14.65 7.33
C ASP A 181 16.51 -15.19 6.18
N VAL A 182 16.21 -14.81 4.94
CA VAL A 182 17.04 -15.12 3.77
C VAL A 182 18.46 -14.56 3.94
N ILE A 183 18.59 -13.30 4.37
CA ILE A 183 19.91 -12.69 4.62
C ILE A 183 20.67 -13.44 5.72
N ARG A 184 20.00 -13.82 6.82
CA ARG A 184 20.64 -14.61 7.90
C ARG A 184 21.14 -15.96 7.38
N ARG A 185 20.31 -16.69 6.63
CA ARG A 185 20.70 -17.98 6.01
C ARG A 185 21.90 -17.85 5.07
N GLN A 186 22.07 -16.69 4.43
CA GLN A 186 23.23 -16.42 3.57
C GLN A 186 24.50 -16.03 4.35
N GLN A 187 24.37 -15.56 5.61
CA GLN A 187 25.50 -15.22 6.47
C GLN A 187 26.01 -16.43 7.28
N ASP A 188 25.13 -17.39 7.55
CA ASP A 188 25.43 -18.61 8.30
C ASP A 188 26.00 -19.75 7.41
N ASN A 189 25.98 -19.57 6.08
CA ASN A 189 26.57 -20.47 5.08
C ASN A 189 27.84 -19.88 4.47
#